data_AF-A0A9N9C2C6-F1
#
_entry.id   AF-A0A9N9C2C6-F1
#
_cell.length_a   1.000
_cell.length_b   1.000
_cell.length_c   1.000
_cell.angle_alpha   90.00
_cell.angle_beta   90.00
_cell.angle_gamma   90.00
#
_symmetry.space_group_name_H-M   'P 1'
#
loop_
_entity.id
_entity.type
_entity.pdbx_description
1 polymer ?
#
loop_
_entity_poly.entity_id
_entity_poly.type
_entity_poly.pdbx_seq_one_letter_code
_entity_poly.pdbx_strand_id
1 'polypeptide(L)'
;MISLENALLRDIKNLSNESEGYDVVLQVGQHPEIDSFRAHFLILHARSSYFRSISSSKKWGEENELELSELTENMQEYLISHEIDWIRNNFFNILQTTAKSKAFTRLENFCQEIFRTNQASILTSDGFLELEADFLVSLFKRDDIVLDEILIWESVIRWGMAQIKLNTDVSQWTNRDFIRLKKTVKNLIPHIRFFNISGIDHRTRVRPYKKILPKALKEEIKDYFFAQVPPKKFCKLPPRAIKNESNGSIANNSDHETFTSIDSILMDTNG
;
A
#
# COMPACT_ATOMS: atom_id res chain seq x y z
N MET A 1 36.22 34.60 -1.87
CA MET A 1 36.09 34.57 -0.40
C MET A 1 34.83 33.77 -0.11
N ILE A 2 34.95 32.54 0.40
CA ILE A 2 33.78 31.76 0.82
C ILE A 2 33.18 32.53 2.01
N SER A 3 31.91 32.91 1.95
CA SER A 3 31.27 33.57 3.09
C SER A 3 31.36 32.65 4.31
N LEU A 4 31.56 33.24 5.49
CA LEU A 4 31.60 32.49 6.75
C LEU A 4 30.39 31.56 6.89
N GLU A 5 29.23 32.02 6.42
CA GLU A 5 27.98 31.25 6.34
C GLU A 5 28.10 29.98 5.50
N ASN A 6 28.66 30.06 4.29
CA ASN A 6 28.84 28.87 3.43
C ASN A 6 29.88 27.90 3.99
N ALA A 7 30.91 28.40 4.66
CA ALA A 7 31.88 27.56 5.37
C ALA A 7 31.19 26.85 6.55
N LEU A 8 30.44 27.58 7.37
CA LEU A 8 29.72 27.04 8.52
C LEU A 8 28.66 26.00 8.10
N LEU A 9 27.89 26.28 7.04
CA LEU A 9 26.88 25.34 6.52
C LEU A 9 27.52 24.04 6.02
N ARG A 10 28.67 24.14 5.35
CA ARG A 10 29.44 22.97 4.91
C ARG A 10 29.96 22.18 6.10
N ASP A 11 30.49 22.85 7.10
CA ASP A 11 31.09 22.18 8.26
C ASP A 11 30.00 21.52 9.14
N ILE A 12 28.83 22.14 9.29
CA ILE A 12 27.64 21.51 9.93
C ILE A 12 27.14 20.31 9.13
N LYS A 13 27.13 20.41 7.79
CA LYS A 13 26.76 19.30 6.91
C LYS A 13 27.76 18.13 7.04
N ASN A 14 29.05 18.41 7.16
CA ASN A 14 30.05 17.37 7.43
C ASN A 14 29.81 16.73 8.80
N LEU A 15 29.55 17.55 9.83
CA LEU A 15 29.24 17.07 11.18
C LEU A 15 28.02 16.13 11.17
N SER A 16 26.98 16.43 10.38
CA SER A 16 25.80 15.55 10.27
C SER A 16 26.08 14.16 9.67
N ASN A 17 27.20 13.98 8.96
CA ASN A 17 27.60 12.72 8.34
C ASN A 17 28.72 11.99 9.13
N GLU A 18 29.33 12.66 10.11
CA GLU A 18 30.43 12.13 10.92
C GLU A 18 29.91 11.77 12.32
N SER A 19 30.44 10.71 12.93
CA SER A 19 30.08 10.34 14.31
C SER A 19 30.98 10.98 15.36
N GLU A 20 31.93 11.82 14.97
CA GLU A 20 32.89 12.44 15.89
C GLU A 20 32.24 13.59 16.67
N GLY A 21 32.52 13.69 17.97
CA GLY A 21 31.92 14.71 18.84
C GLY A 21 30.42 14.54 19.12
N TYR A 22 29.87 13.32 18.93
CA TYR A 22 28.48 13.02 19.26
C TYR A 22 28.17 13.23 20.75
N ASP A 23 26.97 13.71 21.05
CA ASP A 23 26.46 13.96 22.40
C ASP A 23 25.18 13.17 22.71
N VAL A 24 24.67 12.40 21.73
CA VAL A 24 23.51 11.51 21.89
C VAL A 24 23.68 10.20 21.11
N VAL A 25 23.14 9.11 21.66
CA VAL A 25 23.07 7.78 21.02
C VAL A 25 21.61 7.35 20.95
N LEU A 26 21.14 7.04 19.74
CA LEU A 26 19.81 6.49 19.48
C LEU A 26 19.90 4.97 19.39
N GLN A 27 19.13 4.25 20.20
CA GLN A 27 19.03 2.80 20.11
C GLN A 27 17.74 2.41 19.40
N VAL A 28 17.82 1.46 18.45
CA VAL A 28 16.67 1.02 17.64
C VAL A 28 16.64 -0.51 17.62
N GLY A 29 15.47 -1.09 17.86
CA GLY A 29 15.26 -2.54 17.83
C GLY A 29 14.62 -3.05 19.12
N GLN A 30 14.52 -4.38 19.22
CA GLN A 30 14.04 -5.07 20.43
C GLN A 30 15.04 -6.17 20.79
N HIS A 31 15.28 -6.34 22.08
CA HIS A 31 16.24 -7.34 22.56
C HIS A 31 15.95 -8.73 21.96
N PRO A 32 16.96 -9.45 21.41
CA PRO A 32 18.40 -9.17 21.49
C PRO A 32 18.98 -8.31 20.35
N GLU A 33 18.19 -7.96 19.34
CA GLU A 33 18.65 -7.22 18.16
C GLU A 33 18.43 -5.72 18.35
N ILE A 34 19.43 -5.05 18.94
CA ILE A 34 19.44 -3.60 19.15
C ILE A 34 20.62 -2.99 18.38
N ASP A 35 20.31 -2.08 17.46
CA ASP A 35 21.27 -1.23 16.77
C ASP A 35 21.44 0.10 17.50
N SER A 36 22.63 0.71 17.39
CA SER A 36 22.96 1.99 18.04
C SER A 36 23.51 3.00 17.02
N PHE A 37 22.95 4.21 17.01
CA PHE A 37 23.29 5.29 16.10
C PHE A 37 23.78 6.50 16.88
N ARG A 38 24.99 6.97 16.60
CA ARG A 38 25.56 8.18 17.21
C ARG A 38 25.13 9.41 16.42
N ALA A 39 24.71 10.47 17.11
CA ALA A 39 24.24 11.70 16.48
C ALA A 39 24.57 12.93 17.35
N HIS A 40 24.34 14.13 16.80
CA HIS A 40 24.45 15.39 17.51
C HIS A 40 23.06 15.95 17.83
N PHE A 41 22.78 16.16 19.12
CA PHE A 41 21.48 16.59 19.61
C PHE A 41 21.08 17.94 19.04
N LEU A 42 22.03 18.89 18.91
CA LEU A 42 21.73 20.20 18.33
C LEU A 42 21.22 20.10 16.88
N ILE A 43 21.77 19.16 16.10
CA ILE A 43 21.31 18.89 14.73
C ILE A 43 19.90 18.28 14.77
N LEU A 44 19.69 17.27 15.61
CA LEU A 44 18.37 16.64 15.78
C LEU A 44 17.30 17.65 16.24
N HIS A 45 17.63 18.51 17.21
CA HIS A 45 16.79 19.59 17.74
C HIS A 45 16.42 20.65 16.68
N ALA A 46 17.39 21.01 15.83
CA ALA A 46 17.15 21.94 14.74
C ALA A 46 16.22 21.33 13.66
N ARG A 47 16.39 20.03 13.38
CA ARG A 47 15.73 19.33 12.26
C ARG A 47 14.40 18.68 12.59
N SER A 48 14.13 18.39 13.87
CA SER A 48 12.97 17.60 14.29
C SER A 48 12.21 18.29 15.42
N SER A 49 10.91 18.45 15.23
CA SER A 49 9.99 18.97 16.25
C SER A 49 9.96 18.11 17.51
N TYR A 50 10.17 16.79 17.37
CA TYR A 50 10.25 15.85 18.49
C TYR A 50 11.45 16.12 19.40
N PHE A 51 12.65 16.22 18.84
CA PHE A 51 13.83 16.49 19.68
C PHE A 51 13.78 17.90 20.30
N ARG A 52 13.05 18.83 19.67
CA ARG A 52 12.72 20.14 20.24
C ARG A 52 11.73 20.05 21.40
N SER A 53 10.67 19.23 21.29
CA SER A 53 9.70 19.04 22.36
C SER A 53 10.35 18.35 23.57
N ILE A 54 11.21 17.36 23.35
CA ILE A 54 11.92 16.65 24.41
C ILE A 54 12.94 17.52 25.13
N SER A 55 13.67 18.39 24.43
CA SER A 55 14.57 19.36 25.08
C SER A 55 13.85 20.28 26.06
N SER A 56 12.53 20.46 25.85
CA SER A 56 11.67 21.29 26.70
C SER A 56 10.99 20.48 27.81
N SER A 57 11.12 19.14 27.80
CA SER A 57 10.49 18.24 28.77
C SER A 57 11.44 17.92 29.94
N LYS A 58 10.87 17.70 31.13
CA LYS A 58 11.62 17.25 32.32
C LYS A 58 12.23 15.84 32.20
N LYS A 59 11.93 15.10 31.12
CA LYS A 59 12.45 13.74 30.86
C LYS A 59 13.91 13.75 30.39
N TRP A 60 14.44 14.89 29.93
CA TRP A 60 15.83 15.00 29.49
C TRP A 60 16.77 15.09 30.70
N GLY A 61 17.21 13.94 31.22
CA GLY A 61 18.19 13.88 32.32
C GLY A 61 18.17 12.62 33.21
N GLU A 62 17.11 11.81 33.17
CA GLU A 62 17.04 10.55 33.92
C GLU A 62 16.97 9.39 32.92
N GLU A 63 18.08 8.67 32.78
CA GLU A 63 18.30 7.49 31.91
C GLU A 63 17.80 7.66 30.46
N ASN A 64 18.76 7.82 29.53
CA ASN A 64 18.59 8.14 28.10
C ASN A 64 17.82 7.10 27.26
N GLU A 65 16.70 6.58 27.74
CA GLU A 65 15.72 5.82 26.95
C GLU A 65 14.68 6.80 26.40
N LEU A 66 14.94 7.27 25.19
CA LEU A 66 13.93 7.96 24.39
C LEU A 66 12.84 6.95 24.02
N GLU A 67 11.62 7.15 24.53
CA GLU A 67 10.45 6.38 24.11
C GLU A 67 10.22 6.62 22.60
N LEU A 68 10.66 5.65 21.79
CA LEU A 68 10.60 5.69 20.32
C LEU A 68 9.17 5.81 19.77
N SER A 69 8.15 5.58 20.60
CA SER A 69 6.74 5.76 20.23
C SER A 69 6.41 7.21 19.89
N GLU A 70 6.86 8.18 20.70
CA GLU A 70 6.60 9.60 20.44
C GLU A 70 7.43 10.12 19.25
N LEU A 71 8.65 9.59 19.04
CA LEU A 71 9.43 9.86 17.82
C LEU A 71 8.70 9.32 16.59
N THR A 72 8.15 8.11 16.68
CA THR A 72 7.42 7.45 15.58
C THR A 72 6.15 8.22 15.20
N GLU A 73 5.39 8.72 16.17
CA GLU A 73 4.21 9.57 15.92
C GLU A 73 4.60 10.89 15.22
N ASN A 74 5.64 11.57 15.71
CA ASN A 74 6.11 12.81 15.10
C ASN A 74 6.67 12.60 13.68
N MET A 75 7.37 11.49 13.43
CA MET A 75 7.86 11.15 12.09
C MET A 75 6.70 10.90 11.12
N GLN A 76 5.66 10.18 11.54
CA GLN A 76 4.48 9.96 10.70
C GLN A 76 3.78 11.27 10.37
N GLU A 77 3.60 12.16 11.36
CA GLU A 77 3.02 13.48 11.15
C GLU A 77 3.85 14.34 10.20
N TYR A 78 5.18 14.36 10.38
CA TYR A 78 6.08 15.08 9.49
C TYR A 78 5.97 14.59 8.05
N LEU A 79 6.00 13.27 7.83
CA LEU A 79 5.89 12.69 6.49
C LEU A 79 4.57 13.10 5.82
N ILE A 80 3.46 13.00 6.54
CA ILE A 80 2.12 13.33 6.02
C ILE A 80 2.00 14.83 5.71
N SER A 81 2.59 15.70 6.51
CA SER A 81 2.43 17.15 6.39
C SER A 81 3.43 17.82 5.45
N HIS A 82 4.63 17.25 5.28
CA HIS A 82 5.74 17.91 4.57
C HIS A 82 6.32 17.08 3.42
N GLU A 83 6.19 15.75 3.43
CA GLU A 83 6.85 14.85 2.46
C GLU A 83 5.82 14.09 1.61
N ILE A 84 4.72 14.76 1.25
CA ILE A 84 3.60 14.17 0.50
C ILE A 84 4.06 13.58 -0.85
N ASP A 85 4.95 14.27 -1.58
CA ASP A 85 5.50 13.77 -2.85
C ASP A 85 6.34 12.49 -2.68
N TRP A 86 7.08 12.40 -1.58
CA TRP A 86 7.78 11.17 -1.24
C TRP A 86 6.80 10.04 -0.91
N ILE A 87 5.74 10.31 -0.14
CA ILE A 87 4.69 9.32 0.13
C ILE A 87 4.05 8.84 -1.18
N ARG A 88 3.75 9.75 -2.10
CA ARG A 88 3.16 9.43 -3.42
C ARG A 88 4.04 8.45 -4.20
N ASN A 89 5.32 8.77 -4.34
CA ASN A 89 6.28 7.94 -5.07
C ASN A 89 6.54 6.57 -4.42
N ASN A 90 6.29 6.45 -3.11
CA ASN A 90 6.53 5.24 -2.34
C ASN A 90 5.23 4.59 -1.84
N PHE A 91 4.07 4.97 -2.39
CA PHE A 91 2.76 4.64 -1.84
C PHE A 91 2.57 3.14 -1.60
N PHE A 92 2.87 2.30 -2.60
CA PHE A 92 2.68 0.84 -2.50
C PHE A 92 3.56 0.20 -1.44
N ASN A 93 4.83 0.63 -1.37
CA ASN A 93 5.78 0.17 -0.36
C ASN A 93 5.34 0.57 1.05
N ILE A 94 4.91 1.82 1.22
CA ILE A 94 4.40 2.33 2.50
C ILE A 94 3.14 1.57 2.89
N LEU A 95 2.15 1.46 2.00
CA LEU A 95 0.88 0.79 2.23
C LEU A 95 1.08 -0.66 2.71
N GLN A 96 2.00 -1.40 2.09
CA GLN A 96 2.30 -2.77 2.48
C GLN A 96 3.09 -2.86 3.78
N THR A 97 4.02 -1.92 4.01
CA THR A 97 4.89 -1.92 5.21
C THR A 97 4.10 -1.55 6.46
N THR A 98 3.26 -0.52 6.38
CA THR A 98 2.44 -0.06 7.50
C THR A 98 1.39 -1.10 7.88
N ALA A 99 0.81 -1.82 6.91
CA ALA A 99 -0.12 -2.92 7.18
C ALA A 99 0.50 -4.10 7.98
N LYS A 100 1.84 -4.22 8.00
CA LYS A 100 2.55 -5.26 8.78
C LYS A 100 2.85 -4.82 10.22
N SER A 101 2.75 -3.54 10.55
CA SER A 101 3.20 -2.99 11.84
C SER A 101 2.19 -2.03 12.46
N LYS A 102 1.81 -2.32 13.70
CA LYS A 102 0.94 -1.45 14.50
C LYS A 102 1.61 -0.15 14.95
N ALA A 103 2.90 0.04 14.67
CA ALA A 103 3.62 1.26 15.03
C ALA A 103 3.27 2.45 14.13
N PHE A 104 2.75 2.20 12.91
CA PHE A 104 2.54 3.22 11.90
C PHE A 104 1.06 3.53 11.63
N THR A 105 0.23 3.55 12.68
CA THR A 105 -1.23 3.71 12.56
C THR A 105 -1.67 4.99 11.84
N ARG A 106 -0.99 6.12 12.08
CA ARG A 106 -1.36 7.40 11.45
C ARG A 106 -1.07 7.39 9.95
N LEU A 107 0.11 6.90 9.56
CA LEU A 107 0.49 6.75 8.17
C LEU A 107 -0.32 5.65 7.47
N GLU A 108 -0.62 4.55 8.16
CA GLU A 108 -1.53 3.51 7.68
C GLU A 108 -2.91 4.11 7.38
N ASN A 109 -3.53 4.80 8.34
CA ASN A 109 -4.82 5.43 8.16
C ASN A 109 -4.82 6.40 6.98
N PHE A 110 -3.78 7.22 6.85
CA PHE A 110 -3.62 8.12 5.72
C PHE A 110 -3.58 7.36 4.38
N CYS A 111 -2.77 6.31 4.27
CA CYS A 111 -2.72 5.46 3.08
C CYS A 111 -4.06 4.74 2.81
N GLN A 112 -4.79 4.35 3.85
CA GLN A 112 -6.12 3.73 3.71
C GLN A 112 -7.16 4.71 3.17
N GLU A 113 -7.13 5.99 3.58
CA GLU A 113 -8.01 7.02 3.02
C GLU A 113 -7.71 7.29 1.53
N ILE A 114 -6.43 7.35 1.16
CA ILE A 114 -6.03 7.42 -0.24
C ILE A 114 -6.54 6.19 -1.00
N PHE A 115 -6.35 4.99 -0.44
CA PHE A 115 -6.87 3.77 -1.06
C PHE A 115 -8.38 3.83 -1.27
N ARG A 116 -9.14 4.24 -0.25
CA ARG A 116 -10.61 4.32 -0.29
C ARG A 116 -11.14 5.25 -1.37
N THR A 117 -10.47 6.38 -1.57
CA THR A 117 -10.86 7.38 -2.58
C THR A 117 -10.44 6.98 -4.00
N ASN A 118 -9.37 6.21 -4.15
CA ASN A 118 -8.72 5.94 -5.44
C ASN A 118 -8.63 4.44 -5.83
N GLN A 119 -9.57 3.62 -5.34
CA GLN A 119 -9.51 2.15 -5.45
C GLN A 119 -9.26 1.65 -6.88
N ALA A 120 -10.03 2.13 -7.86
CA ALA A 120 -9.91 1.71 -9.25
C ALA A 120 -8.51 2.03 -9.82
N SER A 121 -8.11 3.30 -9.73
CA SER A 121 -6.82 3.81 -10.22
C SER A 121 -5.64 3.05 -9.60
N ILE A 122 -5.70 2.79 -8.29
CA ILE A 122 -4.67 2.03 -7.57
C ILE A 122 -4.61 0.59 -8.10
N LEU A 123 -5.74 -0.10 -8.21
CA LEU A 123 -5.80 -1.49 -8.69
C LEU A 123 -5.43 -1.66 -10.16
N THR A 124 -5.47 -0.58 -10.94
CA THR A 124 -5.06 -0.54 -12.36
C THR A 124 -3.67 0.05 -12.60
N SER A 125 -3.01 0.61 -11.59
CA SER A 125 -1.66 1.19 -11.70
C SER A 125 -0.54 0.15 -11.83
N ASP A 126 0.64 0.54 -12.28
CA ASP A 126 1.79 -0.39 -12.39
C ASP A 126 2.45 -0.68 -11.05
N GLY A 127 2.44 0.28 -10.10
CA GLY A 127 2.96 0.03 -8.75
C GLY A 127 2.20 -1.06 -8.00
N PHE A 128 0.93 -1.30 -8.33
CA PHE A 128 0.17 -2.45 -7.83
C PHE A 128 0.82 -3.80 -8.17
N LEU A 129 1.54 -3.88 -9.29
CA LEU A 129 2.19 -5.11 -9.75
C LEU A 129 3.36 -5.51 -8.84
N GLU A 130 3.89 -4.60 -8.03
CA GLU A 130 5.01 -4.85 -7.12
C GLU A 130 4.58 -5.39 -5.75
N LEU A 131 3.28 -5.38 -5.45
CA LEU A 131 2.75 -5.83 -4.16
C LEU A 131 2.97 -7.33 -3.91
N GLU A 132 3.20 -7.70 -2.66
CA GLU A 132 3.37 -9.07 -2.21
C GLU A 132 2.03 -9.84 -2.26
N ALA A 133 2.12 -11.13 -2.58
CA ALA A 133 0.95 -12.01 -2.69
C ALA A 133 0.12 -12.06 -1.39
N ASP A 134 0.78 -12.10 -0.23
CA ASP A 134 0.11 -12.17 1.07
C ASP A 134 -0.61 -10.87 1.42
N PHE A 135 -0.03 -9.72 1.05
CA PHE A 135 -0.70 -8.44 1.15
C PHE A 135 -1.95 -8.42 0.26
N LEU A 136 -1.86 -8.84 -1.01
CA LEU A 136 -3.01 -8.92 -1.91
C LEU A 136 -4.11 -9.87 -1.39
N VAL A 137 -3.74 -10.98 -0.75
CA VAL A 137 -4.70 -11.86 -0.08
C VAL A 137 -5.45 -11.10 1.02
N SER A 138 -4.76 -10.33 1.86
CA SER A 138 -5.41 -9.52 2.89
C SER A 138 -6.28 -8.42 2.30
N LEU A 139 -5.82 -7.76 1.24
CA LEU A 139 -6.54 -6.72 0.53
C LEU A 139 -7.86 -7.26 -0.03
N PHE A 140 -7.84 -8.38 -0.76
CA PHE A 140 -9.04 -8.95 -1.38
C PHE A 140 -9.96 -9.69 -0.41
N LYS A 141 -9.57 -9.90 0.85
CA LYS A 141 -10.53 -10.34 1.87
C LYS A 141 -11.48 -9.23 2.29
N ARG A 142 -11.08 -7.97 2.17
CA ARG A 142 -11.86 -6.82 2.60
C ARG A 142 -13.19 -6.70 1.84
N ASP A 143 -14.21 -6.28 2.58
CA ASP A 143 -15.56 -6.02 2.06
C ASP A 143 -15.81 -4.53 1.75
N ASP A 144 -14.91 -3.64 2.18
CA ASP A 144 -14.99 -2.18 1.95
C ASP A 144 -14.43 -1.73 0.59
N ILE A 145 -13.98 -2.67 -0.25
CA ILE A 145 -13.60 -2.40 -1.63
C ILE A 145 -14.88 -2.26 -2.46
N VAL A 146 -15.17 -1.05 -2.94
CA VAL A 146 -16.36 -0.67 -3.71
C VAL A 146 -16.01 -0.66 -5.20
N LEU A 147 -15.75 -1.84 -5.76
CA LEU A 147 -15.45 -2.04 -7.17
C LEU A 147 -16.14 -3.28 -7.72
N ASP A 148 -16.41 -3.28 -9.02
CA ASP A 148 -16.91 -4.47 -9.70
C ASP A 148 -15.90 -5.61 -9.56
N GLU A 149 -16.39 -6.79 -9.18
CA GLU A 149 -15.56 -7.99 -9.00
C GLU A 149 -14.72 -8.34 -10.22
N ILE A 150 -15.18 -7.94 -11.41
CA ILE A 150 -14.45 -8.18 -12.63
C ILE A 150 -13.16 -7.35 -12.73
N LEU A 151 -13.14 -6.12 -12.21
CA LEU A 151 -11.92 -5.30 -12.16
C LEU A 151 -10.90 -5.93 -11.21
N ILE A 152 -11.37 -6.45 -10.08
CA ILE A 152 -10.54 -7.14 -9.09
C ILE A 152 -9.93 -8.41 -9.71
N TRP A 153 -10.73 -9.18 -10.43
CA TRP A 153 -10.26 -10.33 -11.19
C TRP A 153 -9.17 -9.94 -12.20
N GLU A 154 -9.36 -8.87 -12.97
CA GLU A 154 -8.35 -8.41 -13.93
C GLU A 154 -7.06 -7.96 -13.27
N SER A 155 -7.14 -7.24 -12.14
CA SER A 155 -5.96 -6.86 -11.36
C SER A 155 -5.17 -8.08 -10.89
N VAL A 156 -5.85 -9.15 -10.45
CA VAL A 156 -5.19 -10.42 -10.07
C VAL A 156 -4.48 -11.05 -11.27
N ILE A 157 -5.09 -11.04 -12.45
CA ILE A 157 -4.49 -11.60 -13.66
C ILE A 157 -3.31 -10.76 -14.11
N ARG A 158 -3.43 -9.43 -14.12
CA ARG A 158 -2.37 -8.48 -14.46
C ARG A 158 -1.16 -8.63 -13.54
N TRP A 159 -1.39 -8.63 -12.22
CA TRP A 159 -0.36 -8.91 -11.23
C TRP A 159 0.28 -10.29 -11.48
N GLY A 160 -0.54 -11.33 -11.65
CA GLY A 160 -0.06 -12.67 -11.91
C GLY A 160 0.84 -12.76 -13.14
N MET A 161 0.46 -12.12 -14.25
CA MET A 161 1.26 -12.07 -15.49
C MET A 161 2.60 -11.33 -15.28
N ALA A 162 2.59 -10.22 -14.53
CA ALA A 162 3.80 -9.46 -14.23
C ALA A 162 4.82 -10.31 -13.45
N GLN A 163 4.38 -11.06 -12.44
CA GLN A 163 5.26 -11.91 -11.62
C GLN A 163 6.00 -12.99 -12.42
N ILE A 164 5.40 -13.50 -13.49
CA ILE A 164 5.99 -14.57 -14.33
C ILE A 164 6.45 -14.08 -15.71
N LYS A 165 6.33 -12.77 -15.97
CA LYS A 165 6.71 -12.08 -17.21
C LYS A 165 6.07 -12.70 -18.46
N LEU A 166 4.74 -12.85 -18.43
CA LEU A 166 3.98 -13.37 -19.57
C LEU A 166 3.61 -12.28 -20.59
N ASN A 167 3.37 -12.70 -21.83
CA ASN A 167 2.77 -11.88 -22.87
C ASN A 167 1.29 -11.59 -22.52
N THR A 168 0.80 -10.41 -22.88
CA THR A 168 -0.60 -10.00 -22.69
C THR A 168 -1.58 -10.76 -23.58
N ASP A 169 -1.15 -11.25 -24.75
CA ASP A 169 -1.97 -12.07 -25.64
C ASP A 169 -2.03 -13.53 -25.18
N VAL A 170 -3.17 -13.88 -24.57
CA VAL A 170 -3.48 -15.23 -24.05
C VAL A 170 -3.48 -16.31 -25.15
N SER A 171 -3.70 -15.93 -26.42
CA SER A 171 -3.70 -16.89 -27.53
C SER A 171 -2.31 -17.50 -27.78
N GLN A 172 -1.25 -16.77 -27.40
CA GLN A 172 0.15 -17.20 -27.52
C GLN A 172 0.62 -18.10 -26.38
N TRP A 173 -0.23 -18.36 -25.38
CA TRP A 173 0.20 -19.03 -24.16
C TRP A 173 0.28 -20.55 -24.32
N THR A 174 1.40 -21.10 -23.86
CA THR A 174 1.58 -22.54 -23.75
C THR A 174 0.86 -23.10 -22.52
N ASN A 175 0.70 -24.42 -22.45
CA ASN A 175 0.16 -25.06 -21.25
C ASN A 175 1.06 -24.84 -20.01
N ARG A 176 2.37 -24.66 -20.19
CA ARG A 176 3.30 -24.34 -19.10
C ARG A 176 3.03 -22.96 -18.53
N ASP A 177 2.69 -21.98 -19.37
CA ASP A 177 2.37 -20.62 -18.93
C ASP A 177 1.11 -20.60 -18.05
N PHE A 178 0.07 -21.32 -18.46
CA PHE A 178 -1.12 -21.52 -17.61
C PHE A 178 -0.79 -22.21 -16.29
N ILE A 179 0.10 -23.20 -16.26
CA ILE A 179 0.50 -23.88 -15.01
C ILE A 179 1.26 -22.90 -14.09
N ARG A 180 2.17 -22.10 -14.65
CA ARG A 180 2.91 -21.08 -13.89
C ARG A 180 1.96 -20.04 -13.30
N LEU A 181 1.08 -19.46 -14.13
CA LEU A 181 0.10 -18.48 -13.66
C LEU A 181 -0.81 -19.07 -12.60
N LYS A 182 -1.33 -20.29 -12.82
CA LYS A 182 -2.17 -21.00 -11.85
C LYS A 182 -1.49 -21.14 -10.49
N LYS A 183 -0.18 -21.44 -10.47
CA LYS A 183 0.59 -21.54 -9.22
C LYS A 183 0.69 -20.18 -8.53
N THR A 184 1.00 -19.14 -9.30
CA THR A 184 1.17 -17.76 -8.81
C THR A 184 -0.11 -17.19 -8.19
N VAL A 185 -1.25 -17.28 -8.87
CA VAL A 185 -2.51 -16.67 -8.39
C VAL A 185 -3.36 -17.60 -7.52
N LYS A 186 -2.87 -18.81 -7.21
CA LYS A 186 -3.64 -19.87 -6.52
C LYS A 186 -4.29 -19.39 -5.23
N ASN A 187 -3.56 -18.61 -4.43
CA ASN A 187 -4.01 -18.14 -3.12
C ASN A 187 -4.92 -16.91 -3.23
N LEU A 188 -4.95 -16.23 -4.38
CA LEU A 188 -5.80 -15.06 -4.64
C LEU A 188 -7.18 -15.46 -5.16
N ILE A 189 -7.27 -16.53 -5.97
CA ILE A 189 -8.53 -17.02 -6.57
C ILE A 189 -9.67 -17.18 -5.54
N PRO A 190 -9.47 -17.76 -4.33
CA PRO A 190 -10.55 -17.92 -3.36
C PRO A 190 -11.14 -16.60 -2.81
N HIS A 191 -10.48 -15.47 -3.05
CA HIS A 191 -10.89 -14.15 -2.57
C HIS A 191 -11.61 -13.31 -3.62
N ILE A 192 -11.84 -13.88 -4.81
CA ILE A 192 -12.67 -13.29 -5.87
C ILE A 192 -14.09 -13.81 -5.74
N ARG A 193 -15.09 -12.91 -5.69
CA ARG A 193 -16.51 -13.29 -5.60
C ARG A 193 -17.06 -13.56 -7.01
N PHE A 194 -16.67 -14.69 -7.61
CA PHE A 194 -17.02 -15.04 -8.99
C PHE A 194 -18.53 -15.02 -9.29
N PHE A 195 -19.40 -15.27 -8.31
CA PHE A 195 -20.85 -15.26 -8.49
C PHE A 195 -21.46 -13.86 -8.56
N ASN A 196 -20.66 -12.83 -8.23
CA ASN A 196 -20.98 -11.41 -8.38
C ASN A 196 -20.37 -10.80 -9.66
N ILE A 197 -19.70 -11.62 -10.50
CA ILE A 197 -19.27 -11.21 -11.84
C ILE A 197 -20.41 -11.48 -12.83
N SER A 198 -20.67 -10.55 -13.76
CA SER A 198 -21.73 -10.71 -14.76
C SER A 198 -21.48 -11.93 -15.67
N GLY A 199 -22.55 -12.55 -16.18
CA GLY A 199 -22.43 -13.66 -17.13
C GLY A 199 -21.70 -13.29 -18.42
N ILE A 200 -21.80 -12.02 -18.84
CA ILE A 200 -21.09 -11.47 -20.00
C ILE A 200 -19.59 -11.46 -19.71
N ASP A 201 -19.18 -10.89 -18.58
CA ASP A 201 -17.78 -10.83 -18.16
C ASP A 201 -17.18 -12.22 -17.91
N HIS A 202 -17.97 -13.17 -17.41
CA HIS A 202 -17.55 -14.56 -17.34
C HIS A 202 -17.15 -15.10 -18.71
N ARG A 203 -17.93 -14.80 -19.74
CA ARG A 203 -17.70 -15.28 -21.11
C ARG A 203 -16.52 -14.57 -21.79
N THR A 204 -16.35 -13.27 -21.57
CA THR A 204 -15.37 -12.44 -22.28
C THR A 204 -14.03 -12.34 -21.55
N ARG A 205 -14.04 -12.20 -20.21
CA ARG A 205 -12.87 -11.82 -19.41
C ARG A 205 -12.39 -12.91 -18.45
N VAL A 206 -13.28 -13.77 -17.95
CA VAL A 206 -12.88 -14.91 -17.08
C VAL A 206 -12.54 -16.16 -17.90
N ARG A 207 -13.36 -16.50 -18.91
CA ARG A 207 -13.22 -17.71 -19.74
C ARG A 207 -11.86 -17.89 -20.43
N PRO A 208 -11.16 -16.85 -20.92
CA PRO A 208 -9.82 -17.02 -21.51
C PRO A 208 -8.85 -17.72 -20.56
N TYR A 209 -9.00 -17.50 -19.25
CA TYR A 209 -8.14 -18.04 -18.20
C TYR A 209 -8.72 -19.31 -17.53
N LYS A 210 -9.74 -19.95 -18.10
CA LYS A 210 -10.40 -21.15 -17.49
C LYS A 210 -9.45 -22.29 -17.08
N LYS A 211 -8.23 -22.35 -17.63
CA LYS A 211 -7.22 -23.38 -17.29
C LYS A 211 -6.62 -23.19 -15.90
N ILE A 212 -6.59 -21.95 -15.37
CA ILE A 212 -6.07 -21.67 -14.03
C ILE A 212 -7.10 -21.96 -12.93
N LEU A 213 -8.39 -21.88 -13.25
CA LEU A 213 -9.47 -22.10 -12.29
C LEU A 213 -9.62 -23.57 -11.88
N PRO A 214 -9.89 -23.86 -10.58
CA PRO A 214 -10.23 -25.20 -10.11
C PRO A 214 -11.41 -25.80 -10.90
N LYS A 215 -11.37 -27.11 -11.17
CA LYS A 215 -12.47 -27.79 -11.90
C LYS A 215 -13.81 -27.62 -11.16
N ALA A 216 -13.81 -27.81 -9.84
CA ALA A 216 -15.01 -27.66 -9.02
C ALA A 216 -15.61 -26.24 -9.09
N LEU A 217 -14.78 -25.19 -9.10
CA LEU A 217 -15.25 -23.80 -9.24
C LEU A 217 -15.93 -23.59 -10.60
N LYS A 218 -15.34 -24.13 -11.67
CA LYS A 218 -15.92 -24.00 -13.01
C LYS A 218 -17.27 -24.68 -13.15
N GLU A 219 -17.45 -25.86 -12.56
CA GLU A 219 -18.76 -26.53 -12.58
C GLU A 219 -19.78 -25.76 -11.75
N GLU A 220 -19.42 -25.27 -10.56
CA GLU A 220 -20.34 -24.48 -9.73
C GLU A 220 -20.76 -23.15 -10.38
N ILE A 221 -19.84 -22.49 -11.10
CA ILE A 221 -20.18 -21.32 -11.93
C ILE A 221 -21.20 -21.69 -13.02
N LYS A 222 -21.02 -22.81 -13.71
CA LYS A 222 -21.99 -23.24 -14.72
C LYS A 222 -23.35 -23.55 -14.09
N ASP A 223 -23.37 -24.29 -13.00
CA ASP A 223 -24.60 -24.68 -12.31
C ASP A 223 -25.37 -23.43 -11.85
N TYR A 224 -24.67 -22.41 -11.35
CA TYR A 224 -25.27 -21.14 -10.98
C TYR A 224 -25.91 -20.42 -12.17
N PHE A 225 -25.17 -20.19 -13.26
CA PHE A 225 -25.69 -19.38 -14.38
C PHE A 225 -26.67 -20.13 -15.29
N PHE A 226 -26.54 -21.46 -15.43
CA PHE A 226 -27.35 -22.25 -16.37
C PHE A 226 -28.45 -23.05 -15.70
N ALA A 227 -28.20 -23.57 -14.49
CA ALA A 227 -29.16 -24.40 -13.76
C ALA A 227 -29.83 -23.66 -12.59
N GLN A 228 -29.47 -22.38 -12.35
CA GLN A 228 -29.97 -21.56 -11.24
C GLN A 228 -29.74 -22.21 -9.88
N VAL A 229 -28.66 -23.01 -9.74
CA VAL A 229 -28.31 -23.69 -8.50
C VAL A 229 -27.45 -22.74 -7.65
N PRO A 230 -27.85 -22.42 -6.41
CA PRO A 230 -27.05 -21.56 -5.55
C PRO A 230 -25.67 -22.16 -5.25
N PRO A 231 -24.60 -21.35 -5.28
CA PRO A 231 -23.26 -21.80 -4.96
C PRO A 231 -23.14 -22.17 -3.47
N LYS A 232 -22.31 -23.17 -3.17
CA LYS A 232 -22.11 -23.72 -1.82
C LYS A 232 -20.65 -23.70 -1.39
N LYS A 233 -19.72 -24.07 -2.26
CA LYS A 233 -18.32 -24.32 -1.87
C LYS A 233 -17.44 -23.08 -2.03
N PHE A 234 -17.68 -22.29 -3.08
CA PHE A 234 -16.83 -21.16 -3.44
C PHE A 234 -17.45 -19.79 -3.13
N CYS A 235 -18.71 -19.73 -2.69
CA CYS A 235 -19.37 -18.51 -2.24
C CYS A 235 -19.23 -18.34 -0.71
N LYS A 236 -17.99 -18.18 -0.22
CA LYS A 236 -17.72 -18.05 1.22
C LYS A 236 -17.69 -16.62 1.73
N LEU A 237 -17.47 -15.66 0.84
CA LEU A 237 -17.38 -14.25 1.17
C LEU A 237 -18.69 -13.56 0.77
N PRO A 238 -19.16 -12.58 1.56
CA PRO A 238 -20.34 -11.79 1.19
C PRO A 238 -20.03 -10.96 -0.06
N PRO A 239 -21.05 -10.57 -0.84
CA PRO A 239 -20.90 -9.58 -1.90
C PRO A 239 -20.27 -8.27 -1.37
N ARG A 240 -19.35 -7.67 -2.14
CA ARG A 240 -18.85 -6.33 -1.83
C ARG A 240 -19.89 -5.28 -2.20
N ALA A 241 -19.85 -4.12 -1.54
CA ALA A 241 -20.75 -3.02 -1.83
C ALA A 241 -20.55 -2.54 -3.28
N ILE A 242 -21.65 -2.39 -4.03
CA ILE A 242 -21.64 -1.81 -5.37
C ILE A 242 -21.91 -0.31 -5.23
N LYS A 243 -21.19 0.51 -5.98
CA LYS A 243 -21.42 1.96 -6.03
C LYS A 243 -22.81 2.20 -6.63
N ASN A 244 -23.79 2.56 -5.79
CA ASN A 244 -25.07 3.05 -6.28
C ASN A 244 -24.83 4.45 -6.86
N GLU A 245 -24.85 4.60 -8.18
CA GLU A 245 -24.94 5.92 -8.80
C GLU A 245 -26.36 6.48 -8.57
N SER A 246 -26.56 7.17 -7.45
CA SER A 246 -27.71 8.06 -7.29
C SER A 246 -27.50 9.08 -6.17
N ASN A 247 -27.44 10.34 -6.62
CA ASN A 247 -27.78 11.61 -5.96
C ASN A 247 -26.72 12.28 -5.07
N GLY A 248 -26.18 13.37 -5.62
CA GLY A 248 -25.24 14.26 -4.99
C GLY A 248 -25.82 15.09 -3.84
N SER A 249 -24.93 15.41 -2.92
CA SER A 249 -24.86 16.68 -2.22
C SER A 249 -23.43 16.79 -1.67
N ILE A 250 -22.61 17.63 -2.29
CA ILE A 250 -21.31 18.00 -1.70
C ILE A 250 -21.63 19.16 -0.75
N ALA A 251 -21.66 18.86 0.54
CA ALA A 251 -21.46 19.85 1.58
C ALA A 251 -19.96 20.17 1.62
N ASN A 252 -19.64 21.46 1.47
CA ASN A 252 -18.29 22.00 1.54
C ASN A 252 -17.64 21.70 2.89
N ASN A 253 -16.39 21.23 2.89
CA ASN A 253 -15.43 21.43 3.97
C ASN A 253 -14.00 21.47 3.40
N SER A 254 -13.17 22.30 4.01
CA SER A 254 -11.87 22.81 3.55
C SER A 254 -10.70 21.81 3.53
N ASP A 255 -10.96 20.51 3.60
CA ASP A 255 -9.93 19.46 3.49
C ASP A 255 -9.79 18.93 2.06
N HIS A 256 -10.57 19.48 1.11
CA HIS A 256 -10.64 18.97 -0.25
C HIS A 256 -9.41 19.28 -1.12
N GLU A 257 -8.62 20.31 -0.81
CA GLU A 257 -7.48 20.74 -1.65
C GLU A 257 -6.29 19.76 -1.61
N THR A 258 -6.08 19.06 -0.50
CA THR A 258 -5.02 18.03 -0.40
C THR A 258 -5.38 16.76 -1.16
N PHE A 259 -6.67 16.41 -1.26
CA PHE A 259 -7.14 15.20 -1.96
C PHE A 259 -7.33 15.40 -3.47
N THR A 260 -7.78 16.57 -3.95
CA THR A 260 -7.87 16.85 -5.40
C THR A 260 -6.50 16.86 -6.07
N SER A 261 -5.42 17.16 -5.34
CA SER A 261 -4.05 17.03 -5.84
C SER A 261 -3.60 15.57 -6.01
N ILE A 262 -4.22 14.59 -5.34
CA ILE A 262 -3.83 13.17 -5.45
C ILE A 262 -4.44 12.52 -6.69
N ASP A 263 -5.64 12.94 -7.11
CA ASP A 263 -6.30 12.44 -8.33
C ASP A 263 -5.49 12.73 -9.60
N SER A 264 -4.75 13.85 -9.64
CA SER A 264 -3.84 14.17 -10.76
C SER A 264 -2.55 13.34 -10.78
N ILE A 265 -2.26 12.57 -9.73
CA ILE A 265 -0.92 11.97 -9.49
C ILE A 265 -0.86 10.49 -9.80
N LEU A 266 -2.00 9.80 -9.78
CA LEU A 266 -2.10 8.42 -10.28
C LEU A 266 -2.19 8.32 -11.81
N MET A 267 -2.26 9.47 -12.52
CA MET A 267 -2.42 9.52 -13.97
C MET A 267 -1.11 9.72 -14.76
N ASP A 268 -0.01 10.12 -14.09
CA ASP A 268 1.28 10.41 -14.75
C ASP A 268 2.29 9.25 -14.58
N THR A 269 1.97 8.06 -15.09
CA THR A 269 2.99 7.02 -15.36
C THR A 269 3.01 6.53 -16.80
N ASN A 270 2.36 7.24 -17.74
CA ASN A 270 2.56 7.01 -19.18
C ASN A 270 3.58 8.01 -19.73
N GLY A 271 4.86 7.71 -19.54
CA GLY A 271 6.00 8.36 -20.19
C GLY A 271 6.90 7.32 -20.84
#